data_AF-A0A924XEE2-F1
#
_entry.id   AF-A0A924XEE2-F1
#
_cell.length_a   1.000
_cell.length_b   1.000
_cell.length_c   1.000
_cell.angle_alpha   90.00
_cell.angle_beta   90.00
_cell.angle_gamma   90.00
#
_symmetry.space_group_name_H-M   'P 1'
#
loop_
_entity.id
_entity.type
_entity.pdbx_description
1 polymer ?
#
loop_
_entity_poly.entity_id
_entity_poly.type
_entity_poly.pdbx_seq_one_letter_code
_entity_poly.pdbx_strand_id
1 'polypeptide(L)'
;MNYTTLIVLAIVALIVLSVIWYVVTRFLVNIGAQEVGIKERRYYGKRMPQGRVVATDGEVGIQADVLKPGLHFVWYPVESVVRKVPLVEIGADELGIIEAIDGEPMQTGSIFAPDRARNAHNNFQDPIAFIKQGGVKGIQLRTLPPGKWAIHPYLFRVSIAKATMIPAGKIGVITSADGAQLEPGRLHASAIEGHKNFQDAESFIHNGGQKGPQVETLTPGTYRIHTNSVSIMGGNEQKPGIFIVRLFDAIVIPENYVGLVEALDGAPLDPRDYVAQQIKGHDNFQYSNSFITNGGQRGPQKDILLPGTYYINPMMFKVIPETAKEVKPGEVAVVVSNVGKDPSEEIRREMARKVRERLEREGAEQMEIAAHKLDKVDSSNTSIDQIKAELESGDIADKRLDSGAHEAYVVPEGYRGIQEIVVGPGRYYVNTLATTPIIIPTTNQTVEWTSGDVSNTFDPFEVISKDGFTMQLEVRVVF
;
A
#
# COMPACT_ATOMS: atom_id res chain seq x y z
N MET A 1 -72.39 38.14 54.51
CA MET A 1 -71.13 38.58 53.89
C MET A 1 -71.48 39.52 52.76
N ASN A 2 -71.03 40.78 52.78
CA ASN A 2 -71.37 41.75 51.74
C ASN A 2 -70.76 41.30 50.39
N TYR A 3 -71.44 41.52 49.26
CA TYR A 3 -70.93 41.15 47.93
C TYR A 3 -69.50 41.68 47.68
N THR A 4 -69.18 42.87 48.21
CA THR A 4 -67.83 43.45 48.17
C THR A 4 -66.78 42.60 48.90
N THR A 5 -67.09 42.06 50.08
CA THR A 5 -66.17 41.18 50.84
C THR A 5 -65.94 39.84 50.14
N LEU A 6 -66.96 39.29 49.47
CA LEU A 6 -66.84 38.08 48.64
C LEU A 6 -65.94 38.31 47.42
N ILE A 7 -66.09 39.46 46.75
CA ILE A 7 -65.26 39.83 45.59
C ILE A 7 -63.80 40.01 45.99
N VAL A 8 -63.52 40.69 47.12
CA VAL A 8 -62.15 40.87 47.61
C VAL A 8 -61.50 39.53 47.98
N LEU A 9 -62.22 38.63 48.66
CA LEU A 9 -61.72 37.29 48.97
C LEU A 9 -61.44 36.47 47.70
N ALA A 10 -62.30 36.55 46.68
CA ALA A 10 -62.08 35.87 45.41
C ALA A 10 -60.84 36.39 44.67
N ILE A 11 -60.61 37.70 44.66
CA ILE A 11 -59.41 38.31 44.06
C ILE A 11 -58.15 37.89 44.79
N VAL A 12 -58.16 37.93 46.13
CA VAL A 12 -57.02 37.48 46.94
C VAL A 12 -56.74 36.00 46.71
N ALA A 13 -57.76 35.14 46.67
CA ALA A 13 -57.60 33.73 46.38
C ALA A 13 -57.00 33.50 44.98
N LEU A 14 -57.41 34.28 43.97
CA LEU A 14 -56.87 34.19 42.62
C LEU A 14 -55.41 34.65 42.54
N ILE A 15 -55.02 35.70 43.27
CA ILE A 15 -53.63 36.14 43.37
C ILE A 15 -52.78 35.08 44.08
N VAL A 16 -53.29 34.49 45.15
CA VAL A 16 -52.58 33.41 45.86
C VAL A 16 -52.43 32.18 44.96
N LEU A 17 -53.47 31.79 44.23
CA LEU A 17 -53.41 30.70 43.24
C LEU A 17 -52.42 31.00 42.11
N SER A 18 -52.36 32.23 41.61
CA SER A 18 -51.41 32.61 40.55
C SER A 18 -49.97 32.63 41.04
N VAL A 19 -49.72 33.08 42.27
CA VAL A 19 -48.40 33.01 42.91
C VAL A 19 -47.99 31.56 43.16
N ILE A 20 -48.88 30.72 43.68
CA ILE A 20 -48.60 29.28 43.87
C ILE A 20 -48.31 28.62 42.53
N TRP A 21 -49.11 28.89 41.50
CA TRP A 21 -48.86 28.39 40.14
C TRP A 21 -47.52 28.85 39.59
N TYR A 22 -47.18 30.12 39.76
CA TYR A 22 -45.89 30.67 39.36
C TYR A 22 -44.73 29.97 40.07
N VAL A 23 -44.84 29.73 41.37
CA VAL A 23 -43.81 29.03 42.14
C VAL A 23 -43.69 27.57 41.68
N VAL A 24 -44.79 26.83 41.58
CA VAL A 24 -44.81 25.42 41.16
C VAL A 24 -44.21 25.23 39.77
N THR A 25 -44.51 26.12 38.82
CA THR A 25 -43.95 26.07 37.45
C THR A 25 -42.44 26.35 37.41
N ARG A 26 -41.84 26.94 38.47
CA ARG A 26 -40.38 27.05 38.60
C ARG A 26 -39.71 25.78 39.10
N PHE A 27 -40.42 25.00 39.93
CA PHE A 27 -39.91 23.71 40.43
C PHE A 27 -40.07 22.59 39.42
N LEU A 28 -41.09 22.63 38.56
CA LEU A 28 -41.34 21.59 37.56
C LEU A 28 -40.87 22.06 36.18
N VAL A 29 -39.83 21.42 35.66
CA VAL A 29 -39.29 21.72 34.32
C VAL A 29 -39.53 20.52 33.41
N ASN A 30 -40.27 20.74 32.33
CA ASN A 30 -40.43 19.76 31.27
C ASN A 30 -39.36 19.93 30.19
N ILE A 31 -38.63 18.87 29.89
CA ILE A 31 -37.62 18.83 28.83
C ILE A 31 -38.17 18.10 27.62
N GLY A 32 -38.06 18.75 26.45
CA GLY A 32 -38.55 18.19 25.20
C GLY A 32 -37.91 16.84 24.87
N ALA A 33 -38.61 16.02 24.08
CA ALA A 33 -38.18 14.68 23.69
C ALA A 33 -36.81 14.65 22.98
N GLN A 34 -36.42 15.75 22.33
CA GLN A 34 -35.19 15.87 21.54
C GLN A 34 -34.23 16.92 22.11
N GLU A 35 -34.32 17.21 23.41
CA GLU A 35 -33.49 18.20 24.08
C GLU A 35 -32.89 17.64 25.36
N VAL A 36 -31.76 18.22 25.78
CA VAL A 36 -31.17 18.03 27.11
C VAL A 36 -31.19 19.34 27.87
N GLY A 37 -31.47 19.27 29.17
CA GLY A 37 -31.44 20.43 30.06
C GLY A 37 -30.11 20.57 30.75
N ILE A 38 -29.46 21.72 30.56
CA ILE A 38 -28.23 22.07 31.27
C ILE A 38 -28.60 22.77 32.57
N LYS A 39 -28.15 22.19 33.69
CA LYS A 39 -28.40 22.72 35.04
C LYS A 39 -27.27 23.65 35.47
N GLU A 40 -27.62 24.63 36.29
CA GLU A 40 -26.67 25.47 37.01
C GLU A 40 -27.10 25.56 38.48
N ARG A 41 -26.13 25.50 39.37
CA ARG A 41 -26.29 25.75 40.80
C ARG A 41 -25.58 27.04 41.17
N ARG A 42 -26.29 28.02 41.75
CA ARG A 42 -25.77 29.39 41.92
C ARG A 42 -25.34 29.77 43.34
N TYR A 43 -26.07 29.34 44.35
CA TYR A 43 -25.97 29.96 45.69
C TYR A 43 -25.36 29.06 46.77
N TYR A 44 -25.44 27.74 46.62
CA TYR A 44 -25.10 26.79 47.68
C TYR A 44 -24.12 25.73 47.17
N GLY A 45 -23.02 25.50 47.89
CA GLY A 45 -22.04 24.46 47.53
C GLY A 45 -20.59 24.90 47.69
N LYS A 46 -19.67 23.99 47.37
CA LYS A 46 -18.24 24.28 47.29
C LYS A 46 -17.95 25.10 46.04
N ARG A 47 -16.90 25.93 46.07
CA ARG A 47 -16.42 26.62 44.86
C ARG A 47 -15.70 25.63 43.96
N MET A 48 -15.93 25.71 42.64
CA MET A 48 -15.20 24.89 41.68
C MET A 48 -13.68 25.17 41.75
N PRO A 49 -12.84 24.13 41.65
CA PRO A 49 -11.40 24.29 41.47
C PRO A 49 -11.07 25.15 40.24
N GLN A 50 -9.96 25.90 40.30
CA GLN A 50 -9.52 26.71 39.17
C GLN A 50 -9.18 25.85 37.95
N GLY A 51 -9.57 26.30 36.76
CA GLY A 51 -9.32 25.60 35.49
C GLY A 51 -10.41 24.62 35.05
N ARG A 52 -11.37 24.30 35.93
CA ARG A 52 -12.53 23.46 35.62
C ARG A 52 -13.67 24.32 35.05
N VAL A 53 -14.37 23.80 34.03
CA VAL A 53 -15.48 24.47 33.33
C VAL A 53 -16.83 23.95 33.80
N VAL A 54 -16.90 22.69 34.23
CA VAL A 54 -18.14 22.06 34.73
C VAL A 54 -18.03 21.64 36.20
N ALA A 55 -19.09 21.89 36.96
CA ALA A 55 -19.22 21.56 38.37
C ALA A 55 -19.58 20.09 38.54
N THR A 56 -18.94 19.46 39.53
CA THR A 56 -19.23 18.08 39.97
C THR A 56 -19.68 18.05 41.43
N ASP A 57 -20.52 17.08 41.78
CA ASP A 57 -20.89 16.74 43.18
C ASP A 57 -21.12 17.93 44.12
N GLY A 58 -22.06 18.79 43.76
CA GLY A 58 -22.53 19.88 44.61
C GLY A 58 -21.63 21.11 44.68
N GLU A 59 -20.70 21.23 43.74
CA GLU A 59 -20.01 22.48 43.41
C GLU A 59 -20.96 23.52 42.79
N VAL A 60 -20.67 24.80 43.02
CA VAL A 60 -21.39 25.94 42.44
C VAL A 60 -20.91 26.17 41.00
N GLY A 61 -21.83 26.23 40.04
CA GLY A 61 -21.53 26.43 38.61
C GLY A 61 -22.46 25.64 37.68
N ILE A 62 -22.12 25.62 36.39
CA ILE A 62 -22.77 24.77 35.37
C ILE A 62 -22.51 23.32 35.74
N GLN A 63 -23.56 22.57 36.03
CA GLN A 63 -23.44 21.18 36.48
C GLN A 63 -23.07 20.27 35.31
N ALA A 64 -22.18 19.30 35.55
CA ALA A 64 -21.87 18.27 34.57
C ALA A 64 -23.08 17.36 34.25
N ASP A 65 -23.98 17.17 35.22
CA ASP A 65 -25.18 16.36 35.03
C ASP A 65 -26.21 17.02 34.10
N VAL A 66 -26.67 16.28 33.08
CA VAL A 66 -27.70 16.71 32.15
C VAL A 66 -29.06 16.13 32.51
N LEU A 67 -30.10 16.94 32.44
CA LEU A 67 -31.46 16.45 32.53
C LEU A 67 -31.88 15.82 31.20
N LYS A 68 -32.21 14.53 31.25
CA LYS A 68 -32.76 13.77 30.13
C LYS A 68 -34.17 14.25 29.77
N PRO A 69 -34.69 13.94 28.57
CA PRO A 69 -36.09 14.23 28.23
C PRO A 69 -37.09 13.74 29.27
N GLY A 70 -38.10 14.56 29.57
CA GLY A 70 -39.13 14.26 30.58
C GLY A 70 -39.37 15.38 31.59
N LEU A 71 -40.31 15.13 32.51
CA LEU A 71 -40.65 16.04 33.60
C LEU A 71 -39.68 15.85 34.77
N HIS A 72 -38.96 16.90 35.14
CA HIS A 72 -38.02 16.89 36.24
C HIS A 72 -38.40 17.90 37.31
N PHE A 73 -38.17 17.53 38.57
CA PHE A 73 -38.26 18.45 39.70
C PHE A 73 -36.89 19.07 39.95
N VAL A 74 -36.80 20.38 39.79
CA VAL A 74 -35.58 21.18 40.01
C VAL A 74 -35.80 22.03 41.26
N TRP A 75 -34.85 21.95 42.21
CA TRP A 75 -34.99 22.66 43.48
C TRP A 75 -34.64 24.14 43.35
N TYR A 76 -35.61 24.92 42.86
CA TYR A 76 -35.52 26.38 42.75
C TYR A 76 -35.56 27.03 44.16
N PRO A 77 -34.78 28.10 44.46
CA PRO A 77 -33.87 28.86 43.60
C PRO A 77 -32.41 28.35 43.63
N VAL A 78 -32.14 27.19 44.23
CA VAL A 78 -30.77 26.66 44.38
C VAL A 78 -30.22 26.16 43.04
N GLU A 79 -31.04 25.42 42.30
CA GLU A 79 -30.76 24.94 40.95
C GLU A 79 -31.73 25.53 39.94
N SER A 80 -31.24 25.76 38.72
CA SER A 80 -32.08 26.20 37.60
C SER A 80 -31.59 25.61 36.28
N VAL A 81 -32.51 25.41 35.34
CA VAL A 81 -32.15 25.01 33.97
C VAL A 81 -31.80 26.27 33.18
N VAL A 82 -30.54 26.41 32.80
CA VAL A 82 -30.03 27.59 32.09
C VAL A 82 -30.43 27.56 30.63
N ARG A 83 -30.29 26.40 30.00
CA ARG A 83 -30.52 26.21 28.57
C ARG A 83 -30.99 24.81 28.29
N LYS A 84 -31.95 24.69 27.36
CA LYS A 84 -32.30 23.44 26.70
C LYS A 84 -31.57 23.41 25.35
N VAL A 85 -30.86 22.33 25.09
CA VAL A 85 -30.03 22.18 23.88
C VAL A 85 -30.52 20.94 23.13
N PRO A 86 -30.67 21.00 21.80
CA PRO A 86 -31.09 19.82 21.04
C PRO A 86 -30.06 18.70 21.15
N LEU A 87 -30.52 17.46 21.00
CA LEU A 87 -29.64 16.30 20.85
C LEU A 87 -28.73 16.48 19.64
N VAL A 88 -27.48 16.03 19.76
CA VAL A 88 -26.53 16.02 18.65
C VAL A 88 -26.92 14.89 17.70
N GLU A 89 -27.26 15.24 16.47
CA GLU A 89 -27.60 14.29 15.41
C GLU A 89 -26.38 14.07 14.50
N ILE A 90 -25.97 12.82 14.36
CA ILE A 90 -24.91 12.37 13.46
C ILE A 90 -25.57 11.54 12.38
N GLY A 91 -25.43 11.98 11.12
CA GLY A 91 -25.97 11.31 9.96
C GLY A 91 -25.38 9.92 9.72
N ALA A 92 -26.04 9.15 8.85
CA ALA A 92 -25.59 7.79 8.52
C ALA A 92 -24.18 7.76 7.91
N ASP A 93 -23.84 8.71 7.05
CA ASP A 93 -22.53 8.83 6.37
C ASP A 93 -21.57 9.77 7.10
N GLU A 94 -21.79 9.96 8.40
CA GLU A 94 -21.03 10.87 9.24
C GLU A 94 -20.41 10.13 10.44
N LEU A 95 -19.39 10.76 11.01
CA LEU A 95 -18.67 10.30 12.19
C LEU A 95 -18.55 11.48 13.15
N GLY A 96 -19.02 11.30 14.39
CA GLY A 96 -18.88 12.34 15.41
C GLY A 96 -17.51 12.29 16.05
N ILE A 97 -16.80 13.41 16.02
CA ILE A 97 -15.54 13.64 16.69
C ILE A 97 -15.83 14.48 17.93
N ILE A 98 -15.28 14.09 19.07
CA ILE A 98 -15.50 14.77 20.34
C ILE A 98 -14.20 15.44 20.79
N GLU A 99 -14.31 16.69 21.23
CA GLU A 99 -13.27 17.42 21.94
C GLU A 99 -13.74 17.68 23.37
N ALA A 100 -13.01 17.16 24.37
CA ALA A 100 -13.25 17.44 25.77
C ALA A 100 -12.57 18.75 26.17
N ILE A 101 -13.35 19.70 26.67
CA ILE A 101 -12.85 21.01 27.14
C ILE A 101 -12.18 20.87 28.51
N ASP A 102 -12.64 19.91 29.32
CA ASP A 102 -12.27 19.75 30.71
C ASP A 102 -11.90 18.28 31.01
N GLY A 103 -11.11 18.08 32.08
CA GLY A 103 -10.53 16.79 32.43
C GLY A 103 -9.06 16.90 32.82
N GLU A 104 -8.41 15.75 32.98
CA GLU A 104 -6.97 15.67 33.22
C GLU A 104 -6.17 16.23 32.04
N PRO A 105 -4.98 16.82 32.28
CA PRO A 105 -4.14 17.30 31.21
C PRO A 105 -3.66 16.16 30.30
N MET A 106 -3.61 16.44 29.00
CA MET A 106 -3.04 15.52 28.01
C MET A 106 -1.55 15.26 28.28
N GLN A 107 -1.10 14.04 28.00
CA GLN A 107 0.30 13.67 28.13
C GLN A 107 1.16 14.45 27.13
N THR A 108 2.37 14.82 27.54
CA THR A 108 3.30 15.55 26.67
C THR A 108 3.68 14.70 25.46
N GLY A 109 3.51 15.25 24.26
CA GLY A 109 3.87 14.61 22.99
C GLY A 109 2.71 13.92 22.26
N SER A 110 1.58 13.68 22.92
CA SER A 110 0.33 13.24 22.26
C SER A 110 -0.45 14.43 21.72
N ILE A 111 -1.18 14.22 20.62
CA ILE A 111 -2.05 15.22 19.99
C ILE A 111 -3.53 14.91 20.29
N PHE A 112 -3.86 13.62 20.39
CA PHE A 112 -5.22 13.15 20.68
C PHE A 112 -5.29 12.56 22.10
N ALA A 113 -6.43 12.78 22.73
CA ALA A 113 -6.74 12.33 24.07
C ALA A 113 -7.26 10.88 24.05
N PRO A 114 -6.65 9.97 24.84
CA PRO A 114 -7.15 8.60 24.98
C PRO A 114 -8.39 8.56 25.87
N ASP A 115 -9.31 7.64 25.57
CA ASP A 115 -10.49 7.40 26.39
C ASP A 115 -10.17 6.45 27.56
N ARG A 116 -9.63 7.00 28.65
CA ARG A 116 -9.36 6.22 29.87
C ARG A 116 -10.63 5.68 30.54
N ALA A 117 -11.74 6.41 30.39
CA ALA A 117 -13.01 6.08 31.02
C ALA A 117 -13.76 4.96 30.26
N ARG A 118 -13.36 4.68 29.01
CA ARG A 118 -13.87 3.60 28.17
C ARG A 118 -15.41 3.61 28.17
N ASN A 119 -16.05 2.47 28.39
CA ASN A 119 -17.50 2.39 28.33
C ASN A 119 -18.23 2.97 29.56
N ALA A 120 -17.51 3.47 30.58
CA ALA A 120 -18.14 3.96 31.81
C ALA A 120 -19.04 5.18 31.58
N HIS A 121 -18.72 6.04 30.60
CA HIS A 121 -19.45 7.26 30.30
C HIS A 121 -20.45 7.14 29.14
N ASN A 122 -20.75 5.92 28.70
CA ASN A 122 -21.77 5.59 27.69
C ASN A 122 -21.69 6.49 26.43
N ASN A 123 -20.53 6.52 25.77
CA ASN A 123 -20.25 7.38 24.61
C ASN A 123 -20.44 8.88 24.92
N PHE A 124 -19.86 9.33 26.04
CA PHE A 124 -19.81 10.74 26.46
C PHE A 124 -21.18 11.35 26.82
N GLN A 125 -22.19 10.50 27.04
CA GLN A 125 -23.50 10.91 27.53
C GLN A 125 -23.56 11.05 29.05
N ASP A 126 -22.58 10.50 29.78
CA ASP A 126 -22.39 10.71 31.22
C ASP A 126 -21.10 11.51 31.52
N PRO A 127 -21.21 12.85 31.56
CA PRO A 127 -20.12 13.76 31.93
C PRO A 127 -19.47 13.45 33.29
N ILE A 128 -20.25 13.02 34.27
CA ILE A 128 -19.75 12.78 35.64
C ILE A 128 -18.86 11.55 35.63
N ALA A 129 -19.30 10.47 34.99
CA ALA A 129 -18.50 9.26 34.83
C ALA A 129 -17.19 9.56 34.08
N PHE A 130 -17.22 10.39 33.04
CA PHE A 130 -16.02 10.79 32.30
C PHE A 130 -14.99 11.49 33.19
N ILE A 131 -15.41 12.52 33.94
CA ILE A 131 -14.50 13.27 34.83
C ILE A 131 -14.00 12.40 35.99
N LYS A 132 -14.88 11.63 36.64
CA LYS A 132 -14.52 10.78 37.79
C LYS A 132 -13.55 9.66 37.44
N GLN A 133 -13.59 9.16 36.21
CA GLN A 133 -12.71 8.10 35.73
C GLN A 133 -11.40 8.63 35.12
N GLY A 134 -11.07 9.91 35.33
CA GLY A 134 -9.82 10.50 34.84
C GLY A 134 -9.83 10.78 33.33
N GLY A 135 -10.98 11.18 32.78
CA GLY A 135 -11.11 11.63 31.39
C GLY A 135 -10.12 12.74 31.06
N VAL A 136 -9.52 12.67 29.87
CA VAL A 136 -8.42 13.55 29.45
C VAL A 136 -8.97 14.67 28.56
N LYS A 137 -8.53 15.91 28.78
CA LYS A 137 -8.91 17.06 27.93
C LYS A 137 -8.25 16.99 26.55
N GLY A 138 -8.95 17.44 25.51
CA GLY A 138 -8.48 17.46 24.11
C GLY A 138 -9.40 16.68 23.15
N ILE A 139 -8.99 16.60 21.88
CA ILE A 139 -9.71 15.84 20.83
C ILE A 139 -9.57 14.35 21.15
N GLN A 140 -10.68 13.66 21.35
CA GLN A 140 -10.72 12.27 21.76
C GLN A 140 -10.42 11.32 20.59
N LEU A 141 -9.72 10.22 20.87
CA LEU A 141 -9.53 9.12 19.90
C LEU A 141 -10.84 8.39 19.62
N ARG A 142 -11.69 8.27 20.65
CA ARG A 142 -12.98 7.60 20.55
C ARG A 142 -13.97 8.50 19.80
N THR A 143 -14.65 7.89 18.84
CA THR A 143 -15.63 8.55 17.97
C THR A 143 -17.06 8.14 18.33
N LEU A 144 -18.03 8.95 17.90
CA LEU A 144 -19.44 8.65 18.03
C LEU A 144 -19.99 8.03 16.74
N PRO A 145 -20.65 6.86 16.82
CA PRO A 145 -21.34 6.30 15.67
C PRO A 145 -22.58 7.13 15.28
N PRO A 146 -23.15 6.90 14.08
CA PRO A 146 -24.40 7.53 13.65
C PRO A 146 -25.52 7.36 14.68
N GLY A 147 -26.29 8.43 14.90
CA GLY A 147 -27.36 8.42 15.89
C GLY A 147 -27.61 9.78 16.53
N LYS A 148 -28.54 9.80 17.50
CA LYS A 148 -28.86 10.98 18.30
C LYS A 148 -28.27 10.84 19.69
N TRP A 149 -27.45 11.81 20.08
CA TRP A 149 -26.64 11.74 21.29
C TRP A 149 -26.93 12.90 22.23
N ALA A 150 -27.11 12.58 23.51
CA ALA A 150 -27.29 13.53 24.60
C ALA A 150 -25.92 13.99 25.12
N ILE A 151 -25.28 14.93 24.42
CA ILE A 151 -23.92 15.41 24.74
C ILE A 151 -23.98 16.74 25.48
N HIS A 152 -23.20 16.89 26.55
CA HIS A 152 -23.11 18.12 27.32
C HIS A 152 -22.23 19.18 26.60
N PRO A 153 -22.80 20.28 26.07
CA PRO A 153 -22.11 21.19 25.14
C PRO A 153 -21.02 22.06 25.78
N TYR A 154 -21.03 22.24 27.10
CA TYR A 154 -19.96 22.97 27.80
C TYR A 154 -18.79 22.08 28.23
N LEU A 155 -18.97 20.75 28.22
CA LEU A 155 -17.91 19.81 28.54
C LEU A 155 -17.29 19.25 27.26
N PHE A 156 -18.15 18.92 26.28
CA PHE A 156 -17.77 18.31 25.03
C PHE A 156 -18.20 19.20 23.87
N ARG A 157 -17.27 19.46 22.96
CA ARG A 157 -17.56 19.99 21.62
C ARG A 157 -17.63 18.83 20.66
N VAL A 158 -18.67 18.81 19.84
CA VAL A 158 -18.81 17.79 18.80
C VAL A 158 -18.55 18.43 17.45
N SER A 159 -17.74 17.77 16.65
CA SER A 159 -17.51 18.08 15.25
C SER A 159 -17.86 16.86 14.39
N ILE A 160 -18.27 17.10 13.15
CA ILE A 160 -18.71 16.06 12.22
C ILE A 160 -17.62 15.87 11.17
N ALA A 161 -17.13 14.64 11.05
CA ALA A 161 -16.34 14.19 9.90
C ALA A 161 -17.24 13.40 8.95
N LYS A 162 -17.01 13.53 7.64
CA LYS A 162 -17.70 12.70 6.65
C LYS A 162 -17.03 11.33 6.57
N ALA A 163 -17.82 10.29 6.29
CA ALA A 163 -17.27 8.98 5.97
C ALA A 163 -16.34 9.06 4.77
N THR A 164 -15.22 8.36 4.83
CA THR A 164 -14.23 8.31 3.76
C THR A 164 -14.68 7.28 2.74
N MET A 165 -15.08 7.74 1.56
CA MET A 165 -15.43 6.88 0.44
C MET A 165 -14.23 6.71 -0.49
N ILE A 166 -13.81 5.47 -0.70
CA ILE A 166 -12.79 5.09 -1.66
C ILE A 166 -13.50 4.48 -2.87
N PRO A 167 -13.55 5.20 -4.01
CA PRO A 167 -14.24 4.71 -5.19
C PRO A 167 -13.51 3.52 -5.81
N ALA A 168 -14.22 2.76 -6.65
CA ALA A 168 -13.63 1.67 -7.42
C ALA A 168 -12.48 2.18 -8.30
N GLY A 169 -11.43 1.37 -8.45
CA GLY A 169 -10.23 1.75 -9.21
C GLY A 169 -9.31 2.74 -8.50
N LYS A 170 -9.58 3.07 -7.23
CA LYS A 170 -8.67 3.84 -6.36
C LYS A 170 -8.28 3.07 -5.12
N ILE A 171 -7.18 3.48 -4.51
CA ILE A 171 -6.65 2.97 -3.24
C ILE A 171 -6.49 4.12 -2.24
N GLY A 172 -6.83 3.89 -0.98
CA GLY A 172 -6.61 4.85 0.10
C GLY A 172 -5.28 4.59 0.81
N VAL A 173 -4.37 5.55 0.76
CA VAL A 173 -3.12 5.54 1.54
C VAL A 173 -3.29 6.44 2.75
N ILE A 174 -2.95 5.90 3.93
CA ILE A 174 -3.17 6.59 5.20
C ILE A 174 -1.87 7.15 5.74
N THR A 175 -1.95 8.31 6.38
CA THR A 175 -0.88 8.89 7.19
C THR A 175 -1.46 9.20 8.56
N SER A 176 -0.83 8.69 9.62
CA SER A 176 -1.23 8.98 11.00
C SER A 176 -0.51 10.22 11.52
N ALA A 177 -1.23 11.12 12.18
CA ALA A 177 -0.69 12.30 12.82
C ALA A 177 -0.14 12.01 14.24
N ASP A 178 -0.61 10.93 14.87
CA ASP A 178 -0.26 10.57 16.26
C ASP A 178 0.12 9.08 16.37
N GLY A 179 0.73 8.70 17.48
CA GLY A 179 1.25 7.36 17.74
C GLY A 179 2.74 7.33 18.08
N ALA A 180 3.26 6.11 18.20
CA ALA A 180 4.67 5.88 18.45
C ALA A 180 5.54 6.45 17.32
N GLN A 181 6.81 6.74 17.60
CA GLN A 181 7.74 7.20 16.57
C GLN A 181 8.06 6.06 15.60
N LEU A 182 8.31 6.38 14.32
CA LEU A 182 8.84 5.40 13.38
C LEU A 182 10.21 4.92 13.85
N GLU A 183 10.52 3.68 13.52
CA GLU A 183 11.86 3.14 13.71
C GLU A 183 12.88 3.94 12.89
N PRO A 184 14.04 4.30 13.47
CA PRO A 184 15.09 5.01 12.73
C PRO A 184 15.47 4.27 11.44
N GLY A 185 15.42 4.97 10.31
CA GLY A 185 15.79 4.44 8.99
C GLY A 185 14.64 3.83 8.18
N ARG A 186 13.45 3.64 8.77
CA ARG A 186 12.21 3.31 8.02
C ARG A 186 11.50 4.56 7.53
N LEU A 187 10.80 4.45 6.41
CA LEU A 187 10.00 5.54 5.82
C LEU A 187 8.50 5.40 6.13
N HIS A 188 8.04 4.18 6.36
CA HIS A 188 6.65 3.87 6.67
C HIS A 188 6.50 3.23 8.05
N ALA A 189 5.37 3.55 8.67
CA ALA A 189 4.88 2.94 9.90
C ALA A 189 4.44 1.49 9.65
N SER A 190 4.79 0.61 10.58
CA SER A 190 4.42 -0.81 10.52
C SER A 190 2.90 -0.99 10.64
N ALA A 191 2.34 -2.02 9.99
CA ALA A 191 0.93 -2.31 10.16
C ALA A 191 0.68 -2.88 11.56
N ILE A 192 -0.53 -2.62 12.05
CA ILE A 192 -0.95 -3.08 13.36
C ILE A 192 -2.32 -3.75 13.25
N GLU A 193 -2.54 -4.84 13.97
CA GLU A 193 -3.81 -5.56 13.88
C GLU A 193 -4.85 -5.02 14.88
N GLY A 194 -6.12 -5.34 14.64
CA GLY A 194 -7.22 -5.10 15.59
C GLY A 194 -7.94 -3.75 15.49
N HIS A 195 -7.49 -2.81 14.66
CA HIS A 195 -8.10 -1.47 14.52
C HIS A 195 -9.16 -1.33 13.42
N LYS A 196 -9.59 -2.44 12.80
CA LYS A 196 -10.69 -2.49 11.81
C LYS A 196 -10.50 -1.49 10.64
N ASN A 197 -9.35 -1.52 9.98
CA ASN A 197 -8.99 -0.60 8.87
C ASN A 197 -9.08 0.88 9.30
N PHE A 198 -8.39 1.24 10.38
CA PHE A 198 -8.30 2.61 10.92
C PHE A 198 -9.62 3.26 11.36
N GLN A 199 -10.70 2.48 11.46
CA GLN A 199 -11.99 2.95 11.98
C GLN A 199 -12.01 3.06 13.51
N ASP A 200 -11.12 2.32 14.18
CA ASP A 200 -10.92 2.39 15.62
C ASP A 200 -9.54 2.98 15.94
N ALA A 201 -9.50 4.31 16.10
CA ALA A 201 -8.28 5.04 16.40
C ALA A 201 -7.71 4.74 17.79
N GLU A 202 -8.57 4.37 18.74
CA GLU A 202 -8.15 4.02 20.10
C GLU A 202 -7.39 2.69 20.09
N SER A 203 -7.96 1.68 19.44
CA SER A 203 -7.29 0.39 19.24
C SER A 203 -5.97 0.54 18.46
N PHE A 204 -5.92 1.41 17.44
CA PHE A 204 -4.68 1.70 16.69
C PHE A 204 -3.57 2.22 17.61
N ILE A 205 -3.85 3.22 18.44
CA ILE A 205 -2.85 3.80 19.35
C ILE A 205 -2.49 2.82 20.48
N HIS A 206 -3.49 2.14 21.07
CA HIS A 206 -3.26 1.19 22.15
C HIS A 206 -2.36 0.02 21.73
N ASN A 207 -2.53 -0.45 20.50
CA ASN A 207 -1.77 -1.57 19.97
C ASN A 207 -0.36 -1.16 19.46
N GLY A 208 0.06 0.10 19.66
CA GLY A 208 1.40 0.57 19.30
C GLY A 208 1.50 1.15 17.88
N GLY A 209 0.40 1.61 17.30
CA GLY A 209 0.37 2.30 16.02
C GLY A 209 1.37 3.47 15.98
N GLN A 210 2.09 3.59 14.85
CA GLN A 210 3.14 4.58 14.67
C GLN A 210 2.60 5.80 13.90
N LYS A 211 3.11 6.99 14.20
CA LYS A 211 2.83 8.21 13.41
C LYS A 211 3.49 8.11 12.03
N GLY A 212 3.07 8.92 11.06
CA GLY A 212 3.62 8.97 9.70
C GLY A 212 2.86 8.12 8.66
N PRO A 213 3.40 8.00 7.42
CA PRO A 213 2.80 7.21 6.35
C PRO A 213 2.69 5.73 6.75
N GLN A 214 1.54 5.11 6.55
CA GLN A 214 1.32 3.71 6.93
C GLN A 214 1.65 2.78 5.76
N VAL A 215 2.14 1.56 6.05
CA VAL A 215 2.30 0.51 5.02
C VAL A 215 0.94 -0.02 4.54
N GLU A 216 -0.03 -0.10 5.45
CA GLU A 216 -1.38 -0.59 5.17
C GLU A 216 -2.17 0.41 4.31
N THR A 217 -2.98 -0.14 3.44
CA THR A 217 -3.83 0.61 2.51
C THR A 217 -5.28 0.17 2.62
N LEU A 218 -6.17 1.07 2.24
CA LEU A 218 -7.60 0.82 2.19
C LEU A 218 -8.02 0.51 0.76
N THR A 219 -8.72 -0.61 0.60
CA THR A 219 -9.37 -1.01 -0.65
C THR A 219 -10.62 -0.14 -0.92
N PRO A 220 -11.22 -0.21 -2.12
CA PRO A 220 -12.49 0.46 -2.39
C PRO A 220 -13.58 0.08 -1.38
N GLY A 221 -14.32 1.09 -0.92
CA GLY A 221 -15.33 0.94 0.13
C GLY A 221 -15.59 2.23 0.89
N THR A 222 -16.53 2.18 1.83
CA THR A 222 -16.85 3.30 2.72
C THR A 222 -16.35 3.01 4.12
N TYR A 223 -15.49 3.88 4.64
CA TYR A 223 -14.85 3.71 5.95
C TYR A 223 -15.15 4.92 6.83
N ARG A 224 -15.46 4.67 8.11
CA ARG A 224 -15.67 5.72 9.10
C ARG A 224 -14.38 5.98 9.86
N ILE A 225 -13.51 6.78 9.25
CA ILE A 225 -12.16 7.07 9.75
C ILE A 225 -12.15 8.44 10.42
N HIS A 226 -11.40 8.54 11.51
CA HIS A 226 -11.17 9.78 12.26
C HIS A 226 -10.31 10.78 11.46
N THR A 227 -10.95 11.41 10.47
CA THR A 227 -10.38 12.42 9.56
C THR A 227 -10.78 13.82 9.99
N ASN A 228 -10.40 14.84 9.22
CA ASN A 228 -10.72 16.22 9.56
C ASN A 228 -12.24 16.45 9.68
N SER A 229 -12.66 17.22 10.67
CA SER A 229 -14.07 17.50 10.97
C SER A 229 -14.38 18.98 11.02
N VAL A 230 -15.67 19.30 10.94
CA VAL A 230 -16.22 20.65 11.08
C VAL A 230 -17.10 20.73 12.32
N SER A 231 -16.95 21.76 13.14
CA SER A 231 -17.73 21.96 14.37
C SER A 231 -19.22 22.18 14.08
N ILE A 232 -20.10 21.56 14.89
CA ILE A 232 -21.56 21.76 14.78
C ILE A 232 -22.05 23.05 15.44
N MET A 233 -21.28 23.61 16.37
CA MET A 233 -21.69 24.72 17.25
C MET A 233 -21.43 26.11 16.65
N GLY A 234 -21.20 26.20 15.34
CA GLY A 234 -20.94 27.44 14.61
C GLY A 234 -19.45 27.79 14.54
N GLY A 235 -19.00 28.16 13.33
CA GLY A 235 -17.61 28.41 12.99
C GLY A 235 -17.12 27.44 11.92
N ASN A 236 -16.52 27.97 10.84
CA ASN A 236 -15.93 27.16 9.77
C ASN A 236 -14.54 26.61 10.17
N GLU A 237 -14.36 26.34 11.47
CA GLU A 237 -13.10 25.86 12.04
C GLU A 237 -12.99 24.36 11.77
N GLN A 238 -12.02 24.00 10.93
CA GLN A 238 -11.70 22.61 10.66
C GLN A 238 -10.80 22.07 11.77
N LYS A 239 -11.26 21.01 12.44
CA LYS A 239 -10.47 20.29 13.43
C LYS A 239 -9.68 19.17 12.75
N PRO A 240 -8.37 19.02 13.05
CA PRO A 240 -7.57 17.96 12.47
C PRO A 240 -8.02 16.59 12.99
N GLY A 241 -8.12 15.61 12.09
CA GLY A 241 -8.26 14.19 12.45
C GLY A 241 -6.92 13.53 12.70
N ILE A 242 -6.93 12.34 13.31
CA ILE A 242 -5.71 11.56 13.51
C ILE A 242 -5.21 10.95 12.19
N PHE A 243 -6.12 10.59 11.29
CA PHE A 243 -5.77 9.95 10.02
C PHE A 243 -6.01 10.90 8.86
N ILE A 244 -5.03 10.97 7.97
CA ILE A 244 -5.11 11.67 6.70
C ILE A 244 -5.15 10.60 5.61
N VAL A 245 -6.27 10.55 4.88
CA VAL A 245 -6.44 9.60 3.77
C VAL A 245 -6.18 10.32 2.46
N ARG A 246 -5.23 9.80 1.67
CA ARG A 246 -4.94 10.25 0.31
C ARG A 246 -5.35 9.17 -0.67
N LEU A 247 -6.11 9.56 -1.70
CA LEU A 247 -6.56 8.64 -2.74
C LEU A 247 -5.54 8.62 -3.88
N PHE A 248 -5.17 7.42 -4.31
CA PHE A 248 -4.35 7.17 -5.48
C PHE A 248 -5.09 6.25 -6.45
N ASP A 249 -4.70 6.28 -7.72
CA ASP A 249 -5.25 5.37 -8.72
C ASP A 249 -4.68 3.96 -8.53
N ALA A 250 -5.51 2.95 -8.74
CA ALA A 250 -5.07 1.56 -8.78
C ALA A 250 -4.11 1.35 -9.96
N ILE A 251 -3.16 0.44 -9.80
CA ILE A 251 -2.14 0.18 -10.81
C ILE A 251 -2.76 -0.76 -11.84
N VAL A 252 -2.92 -0.27 -13.06
CA VAL A 252 -3.44 -1.05 -14.19
C VAL A 252 -2.28 -1.38 -15.14
N ILE A 253 -2.01 -2.67 -15.32
CA ILE A 253 -1.05 -3.17 -16.30
C ILE A 253 -1.84 -3.66 -17.52
N PRO A 254 -1.73 -2.98 -18.68
CA PRO A 254 -2.43 -3.38 -19.89
C PRO A 254 -1.97 -4.74 -20.42
N GLU A 255 -2.73 -5.30 -21.35
CA GLU A 255 -2.30 -6.47 -22.11
C GLU A 255 -0.99 -6.17 -22.87
N ASN A 256 -0.10 -7.16 -22.95
CA ASN A 256 1.24 -7.04 -23.54
C ASN A 256 2.19 -6.11 -22.79
N TYR A 257 1.83 -5.69 -21.58
CA TYR A 257 2.74 -5.01 -20.65
C TYR A 257 3.05 -5.90 -19.44
N VAL A 258 4.20 -5.66 -18.84
CA VAL A 258 4.63 -6.21 -17.55
C VAL A 258 4.90 -5.04 -16.61
N GLY A 259 4.46 -5.13 -15.36
CA GLY A 259 4.80 -4.13 -14.34
C GLY A 259 6.09 -4.54 -13.62
N LEU A 260 7.17 -3.80 -13.82
CA LEU A 260 8.37 -3.92 -13.01
C LEU A 260 8.16 -3.16 -11.70
N VAL A 261 8.53 -3.76 -10.57
CA VAL A 261 8.28 -3.17 -9.25
C VAL A 261 9.59 -2.72 -8.61
N GLU A 262 9.60 -1.51 -8.06
CA GLU A 262 10.69 -0.94 -7.27
C GLU A 262 10.15 -0.63 -5.87
N ALA A 263 10.70 -1.26 -4.83
CA ALA A 263 10.32 -1.01 -3.45
C ALA A 263 11.07 0.21 -2.91
N LEU A 264 10.34 1.20 -2.40
CA LEU A 264 10.91 2.44 -1.85
C LEU A 264 11.30 2.29 -0.37
N ASP A 265 10.78 1.28 0.31
CA ASP A 265 11.04 0.99 1.72
C ASP A 265 11.24 -0.52 1.96
N GLY A 266 11.95 -0.87 3.02
CA GLY A 266 12.36 -2.23 3.34
C GLY A 266 13.81 -2.34 3.83
N ALA A 267 14.26 -3.58 4.06
CA ALA A 267 15.64 -3.91 4.35
C ALA A 267 16.57 -3.42 3.23
N PRO A 268 17.81 -3.02 3.52
CA PRO A 268 18.75 -2.61 2.47
C PRO A 268 19.02 -3.78 1.49
N LEU A 269 19.06 -3.46 0.20
CA LEU A 269 19.56 -4.36 -0.84
C LEU A 269 21.07 -4.56 -0.66
N ASP A 270 21.57 -5.77 -0.92
CA ASP A 270 23.01 -6.02 -0.97
C ASP A 270 23.62 -5.21 -2.13
N PRO A 271 24.68 -4.41 -1.90
CA PRO A 271 25.32 -3.64 -2.98
C PRO A 271 25.84 -4.48 -4.17
N ARG A 272 26.01 -5.79 -4.00
CA ARG A 272 26.40 -6.71 -5.08
C ARG A 272 25.22 -7.14 -5.95
N ASP A 273 24.01 -7.08 -5.40
CA ASP A 273 22.79 -7.46 -6.08
C ASP A 273 22.18 -6.23 -6.79
N TYR A 274 21.79 -6.40 -8.05
CA TYR A 274 21.09 -5.35 -8.79
C TYR A 274 19.58 -5.34 -8.52
N VAL A 275 19.04 -6.50 -8.15
CA VAL A 275 17.61 -6.74 -7.94
C VAL A 275 17.42 -7.53 -6.65
N ALA A 276 16.43 -7.14 -5.85
CA ALA A 276 16.06 -7.78 -4.60
C ALA A 276 15.63 -9.23 -4.78
N GLN A 277 15.88 -10.02 -3.73
CA GLN A 277 15.44 -11.41 -3.70
C GLN A 277 13.91 -11.50 -3.65
N GLN A 278 13.37 -12.55 -4.28
CA GLN A 278 11.94 -12.82 -4.27
C GLN A 278 11.50 -13.25 -2.87
N ILE A 279 10.37 -12.69 -2.42
CA ILE A 279 9.77 -12.98 -1.12
C ILE A 279 8.37 -13.53 -1.34
N LYS A 280 7.91 -14.41 -0.46
CA LYS A 280 6.56 -15.01 -0.59
C LYS A 280 5.59 -14.35 0.37
N GLY A 281 4.29 -14.40 0.04
CA GLY A 281 3.19 -14.01 0.94
C GLY A 281 2.70 -12.56 0.83
N HIS A 282 3.27 -11.73 -0.04
CA HIS A 282 2.82 -10.35 -0.26
C HIS A 282 1.76 -10.19 -1.37
N ASP A 283 1.32 -11.30 -2.00
CA ASP A 283 0.31 -11.35 -3.06
C ASP A 283 0.44 -10.24 -4.11
N ASN A 284 1.51 -10.29 -4.91
CA ASN A 284 1.80 -9.28 -5.94
C ASN A 284 1.90 -7.85 -5.37
N PHE A 285 2.47 -7.73 -4.16
CA PHE A 285 2.73 -6.46 -3.46
C PHE A 285 1.47 -5.75 -2.95
N GLN A 286 0.31 -6.41 -2.99
CA GLN A 286 -0.92 -5.88 -2.42
C GLN A 286 -0.91 -5.93 -0.88
N TYR A 287 -0.22 -6.92 -0.30
CA TYR A 287 -0.01 -7.02 1.15
C TYR A 287 1.36 -6.47 1.54
N SER A 288 1.46 -5.14 1.57
CA SER A 288 2.63 -4.37 1.99
C SER A 288 3.21 -4.81 3.33
N ASN A 289 2.36 -5.12 4.31
CA ASN A 289 2.81 -5.57 5.63
C ASN A 289 3.60 -6.88 5.53
N SER A 290 3.02 -7.88 4.86
CA SER A 290 3.67 -9.18 4.65
C SER A 290 5.01 -9.04 3.94
N PHE A 291 5.13 -8.11 2.97
CA PHE A 291 6.40 -7.83 2.31
C PHE A 291 7.47 -7.36 3.31
N ILE A 292 7.14 -6.38 4.15
CA ILE A 292 8.07 -5.85 5.16
C ILE A 292 8.43 -6.89 6.22
N THR A 293 7.44 -7.57 6.79
CA THR A 293 7.64 -8.53 7.89
C THR A 293 8.48 -9.72 7.44
N ASN A 294 8.35 -10.13 6.18
CA ASN A 294 9.12 -11.24 5.61
C ASN A 294 10.54 -10.84 5.15
N GLY A 295 11.00 -9.62 5.46
CA GLY A 295 12.35 -9.17 5.12
C GLY A 295 12.47 -8.54 3.72
N GLY A 296 11.37 -7.96 3.20
CA GLY A 296 11.31 -7.16 1.98
C GLY A 296 12.49 -6.22 1.82
N GLN A 297 13.24 -6.33 0.72
CA GLN A 297 14.36 -5.44 0.44
C GLN A 297 13.90 -4.24 -0.40
N ARG A 298 14.42 -3.04 -0.13
CA ARG A 298 14.20 -1.84 -0.96
C ARG A 298 15.03 -1.89 -2.23
N GLY A 299 14.56 -1.26 -3.30
CA GLY A 299 15.18 -1.24 -4.64
C GLY A 299 14.37 -2.04 -5.67
N PRO A 300 14.93 -2.29 -6.86
CA PRO A 300 14.29 -3.09 -7.90
C PRO A 300 13.94 -4.48 -7.40
N GLN A 301 12.74 -4.96 -7.69
CA GLN A 301 12.26 -6.28 -7.26
C GLN A 301 12.39 -7.31 -8.38
N LYS A 302 12.62 -8.58 -8.01
CA LYS A 302 12.69 -9.69 -8.96
C LYS A 302 11.29 -10.06 -9.48
N ASP A 303 10.29 -10.00 -8.61
CA ASP A 303 8.90 -10.26 -8.97
C ASP A 303 8.36 -9.21 -9.93
N ILE A 304 7.46 -9.67 -10.81
CA ILE A 304 6.80 -8.86 -11.82
C ILE A 304 5.29 -8.87 -11.60
N LEU A 305 4.64 -7.83 -12.08
CA LEU A 305 3.18 -7.77 -12.18
C LEU A 305 2.77 -8.15 -13.60
N LEU A 306 1.90 -9.14 -13.69
CA LEU A 306 1.27 -9.54 -14.96
C LEU A 306 0.17 -8.53 -15.34
N PRO A 307 -0.38 -8.60 -16.56
CA PRO A 307 -1.54 -7.80 -16.93
C PRO A 307 -2.70 -7.97 -15.95
N GLY A 308 -3.26 -6.85 -15.48
CA GLY A 308 -4.26 -6.85 -14.42
C GLY A 308 -4.40 -5.51 -13.71
N THR A 309 -5.31 -5.45 -12.73
CA THR A 309 -5.50 -4.28 -11.85
C THR A 309 -5.09 -4.66 -10.43
N TYR A 310 -4.19 -3.88 -9.83
CA TYR A 310 -3.61 -4.14 -8.52
C TYR A 310 -3.79 -2.94 -7.59
N TYR A 311 -4.22 -3.20 -6.35
CA TYR A 311 -4.28 -2.20 -5.29
C TYR A 311 -2.98 -2.21 -4.49
N ILE A 312 -1.96 -1.54 -5.04
CA ILE A 312 -0.62 -1.46 -4.45
C ILE A 312 -0.42 -0.08 -3.83
N ASN A 313 0.27 -0.01 -2.70
CA ASN A 313 0.61 1.25 -2.05
C ASN A 313 1.68 2.02 -2.85
N PRO A 314 1.35 3.15 -3.52
CA PRO A 314 2.31 3.89 -4.34
C PRO A 314 3.36 4.66 -3.53
N MET A 315 3.16 4.85 -2.22
CA MET A 315 4.21 5.42 -1.36
C MET A 315 5.30 4.40 -1.04
N MET A 316 4.98 3.10 -1.15
CA MET A 316 5.87 2.01 -0.80
C MET A 316 6.46 1.31 -2.03
N PHE A 317 5.70 1.19 -3.11
CA PHE A 317 6.14 0.55 -4.34
C PHE A 317 5.89 1.46 -5.53
N LYS A 318 6.89 1.58 -6.39
CA LYS A 318 6.80 2.23 -7.67
C LYS A 318 6.73 1.17 -8.75
N VAL A 319 5.69 1.24 -9.59
CA VAL A 319 5.51 0.29 -10.69
C VAL A 319 5.83 0.99 -12.01
N ILE A 320 6.70 0.35 -12.79
CA ILE A 320 7.16 0.82 -14.09
C ILE A 320 6.63 -0.15 -15.14
N PRO A 321 5.61 0.24 -15.94
CA PRO A 321 5.10 -0.61 -16.99
C PRO A 321 6.10 -0.68 -18.15
N GLU A 322 6.43 -1.88 -18.60
CA GLU A 322 7.27 -2.15 -19.77
C GLU A 322 6.53 -3.05 -20.76
N THR A 323 6.82 -2.94 -22.05
CA THR A 323 6.30 -3.85 -23.06
C THR A 323 6.88 -5.26 -22.92
N ALA A 324 6.01 -6.26 -23.03
CA ALA A 324 6.40 -7.66 -23.10
C ALA A 324 7.33 -7.88 -24.30
N LYS A 325 8.32 -8.77 -24.13
CA LYS A 325 9.25 -9.11 -25.21
C LYS A 325 8.62 -10.17 -26.09
N GLU A 326 8.67 -9.93 -27.40
CA GLU A 326 8.12 -10.83 -28.41
C GLU A 326 9.27 -11.41 -29.23
N VAL A 327 9.29 -12.74 -29.34
CA VAL A 327 10.20 -13.49 -30.20
C VAL A 327 9.39 -13.96 -31.40
N LYS A 328 9.76 -13.51 -32.60
CA LYS A 328 8.99 -13.83 -33.80
C LYS A 328 9.26 -15.26 -34.26
N PRO A 329 8.34 -15.86 -35.04
CA PRO A 329 8.65 -17.08 -35.77
C PRO A 329 9.90 -16.90 -36.64
N GLY A 330 10.83 -17.86 -36.61
CA GLY A 330 12.13 -17.75 -37.29
C GLY A 330 13.21 -17.04 -36.45
N GLU A 331 12.93 -16.74 -35.18
CA GLU A 331 13.89 -16.21 -34.21
C GLU A 331 13.88 -17.08 -32.94
N VAL A 332 15.00 -17.07 -32.21
CA VAL A 332 15.13 -17.63 -30.85
C VAL A 332 15.72 -16.57 -29.93
N ALA A 333 15.32 -16.56 -28.66
CA ALA A 333 15.91 -15.67 -27.67
C ALA A 333 16.89 -16.42 -26.77
N VAL A 334 18.13 -15.93 -26.75
CA VAL A 334 19.13 -16.29 -25.75
C VAL A 334 18.97 -15.36 -24.56
N VAL A 335 18.87 -15.91 -23.36
CA VAL A 335 18.56 -15.17 -22.15
C VAL A 335 19.84 -14.93 -21.36
N VAL A 336 20.17 -13.68 -21.04
CA VAL A 336 21.30 -13.35 -20.16
C VAL A 336 20.77 -12.96 -18.79
N SER A 337 21.07 -13.73 -17.74
CA SER A 337 20.68 -13.39 -16.38
C SER A 337 21.69 -12.46 -15.73
N ASN A 338 21.22 -11.30 -15.28
CA ASN A 338 22.01 -10.34 -14.49
C ASN A 338 21.98 -10.65 -12.98
N VAL A 339 21.12 -11.59 -12.58
CA VAL A 339 20.90 -12.01 -11.20
C VAL A 339 21.21 -13.49 -11.01
N GLY A 340 21.47 -13.90 -9.77
CA GLY A 340 21.77 -15.29 -9.43
C GLY A 340 23.15 -15.44 -8.79
N LYS A 341 23.56 -16.69 -8.57
CA LYS A 341 24.89 -16.99 -8.04
C LYS A 341 25.94 -16.79 -9.12
N ASP A 342 27.12 -16.32 -8.73
CA ASP A 342 28.26 -16.37 -9.62
C ASP A 342 28.67 -17.84 -9.84
N PRO A 343 28.83 -18.30 -11.09
CA PRO A 343 29.18 -19.68 -11.39
C PRO A 343 30.60 -19.98 -10.89
N SER A 344 30.76 -21.06 -10.13
CA SER A 344 32.09 -21.53 -9.71
C SER A 344 32.88 -22.09 -10.89
N GLU A 345 34.20 -22.18 -10.76
CA GLU A 345 35.08 -22.80 -11.76
C GLU A 345 34.76 -24.28 -12.01
N GLU A 346 34.10 -24.95 -11.07
CA GLU A 346 33.62 -26.32 -11.26
C GLU A 346 32.43 -26.37 -12.22
N ILE A 347 31.46 -25.47 -12.02
CA ILE A 347 30.26 -25.37 -12.88
C ILE A 347 30.65 -24.95 -14.30
N ARG A 348 31.57 -23.99 -14.43
CA ARG A 348 32.11 -23.58 -15.73
C ARG A 348 32.74 -24.74 -16.48
N ARG A 349 33.51 -25.59 -15.79
CA ARG A 349 34.13 -26.79 -16.38
C ARG A 349 33.12 -27.86 -16.73
N GLU A 350 32.12 -28.08 -15.88
CA GLU A 350 31.03 -29.01 -16.16
C GLU A 350 30.24 -28.59 -17.41
N MET A 351 29.90 -27.31 -17.52
CA MET A 351 29.21 -26.76 -18.69
C MET A 351 30.07 -26.83 -19.94
N ALA A 352 31.37 -26.52 -19.86
CA ALA A 352 32.29 -26.66 -20.99
C ALA A 352 32.37 -28.10 -21.49
N ARG A 353 32.43 -29.08 -20.58
CA ARG A 353 32.39 -30.51 -20.94
C ARG A 353 31.08 -30.87 -21.62
N LYS A 354 29.94 -30.43 -21.07
CA LYS A 354 28.61 -30.70 -21.64
C LYS A 354 28.46 -30.11 -23.06
N VAL A 355 28.95 -28.89 -23.28
CA VAL A 355 28.94 -28.24 -24.60
C VAL A 355 29.83 -29.00 -25.58
N ARG A 356 31.02 -29.44 -25.15
CA ARG A 356 31.92 -30.25 -25.98
C ARG A 356 31.30 -31.57 -26.39
N GLU A 357 30.73 -32.32 -25.44
CA GLU A 357 30.05 -33.59 -25.72
C GLU A 357 28.85 -33.42 -26.67
N ARG A 358 28.14 -32.28 -26.59
CA ARG A 358 27.07 -31.95 -27.54
C ARG A 358 27.63 -31.69 -28.94
N LEU A 359 28.66 -30.85 -29.06
CA LEU A 359 29.29 -30.53 -30.34
C LEU A 359 29.87 -31.77 -31.02
N GLU A 360 30.56 -32.64 -30.28
CA GLU A 360 31.11 -33.89 -30.80
C GLU A 360 30.00 -34.83 -31.33
N ARG A 361 28.83 -34.87 -30.66
CA ARG A 361 27.68 -35.66 -31.10
C ARG A 361 27.03 -35.08 -32.36
N GLU A 362 26.75 -33.77 -32.36
CA GLU A 362 26.15 -33.08 -33.51
C GLU A 362 27.07 -33.15 -34.74
N GLY A 363 28.38 -33.03 -34.55
CA GLY A 363 29.38 -33.22 -35.60
C GLY A 363 29.37 -34.63 -36.16
N ALA A 364 29.32 -35.66 -35.31
CA ALA A 364 29.23 -37.06 -35.75
C ALA A 364 27.95 -37.35 -36.55
N GLU A 365 26.80 -36.83 -36.10
CA GLU A 365 25.52 -36.93 -36.80
C GLU A 365 25.59 -36.23 -38.18
N GLN A 366 26.19 -35.04 -38.25
CA GLN A 366 26.38 -34.32 -39.52
C GLN A 366 27.30 -35.09 -40.48
N MET A 367 28.39 -35.69 -39.99
CA MET A 367 29.26 -36.54 -40.80
C MET A 367 28.52 -37.76 -41.36
N GLU A 368 27.68 -38.41 -40.55
CA GLU A 368 26.87 -39.55 -40.99
C GLU A 368 25.86 -39.14 -42.08
N ILE A 369 25.18 -38.00 -41.90
CA ILE A 369 24.28 -37.42 -42.90
C ILE A 369 25.03 -37.05 -44.19
N ALA A 370 26.22 -36.46 -44.08
CA ALA A 370 27.05 -36.09 -45.21
C ALA A 370 27.53 -37.32 -45.99
N ALA A 371 28.02 -38.36 -45.29
CA ALA A 371 28.41 -39.63 -45.88
C ALA A 371 27.25 -40.28 -46.65
N HIS A 372 26.05 -40.31 -46.06
CA HIS A 372 24.86 -40.86 -46.70
C HIS A 372 24.36 -40.02 -47.90
N LYS A 373 24.59 -38.70 -47.91
CA LYS A 373 24.33 -37.86 -49.09
C LYS A 373 25.34 -38.10 -50.20
N LEU A 374 26.61 -38.36 -49.87
CA LEU A 374 27.68 -38.59 -50.82
C LEU A 374 27.51 -39.91 -51.59
N ASP A 375 27.06 -40.98 -50.90
CA ASP A 375 26.76 -42.29 -51.51
C ASP A 375 25.67 -42.23 -52.61
N LYS A 376 24.88 -41.15 -52.66
CA LYS A 376 23.86 -40.91 -53.69
C LYS A 376 24.35 -40.05 -54.87
N VAL A 377 25.52 -39.41 -54.74
CA VAL A 377 26.10 -38.50 -55.74
C VAL A 377 27.37 -39.14 -56.28
N ASP A 378 27.21 -40.20 -57.06
CA ASP A 378 28.34 -40.93 -57.64
C ASP A 378 28.55 -40.49 -59.11
N SER A 379 29.41 -39.49 -59.30
CA SER A 379 30.19 -39.30 -60.54
C SER A 379 31.39 -38.34 -60.39
N SER A 380 32.16 -38.43 -59.30
CA SER A 380 33.57 -38.00 -59.29
C SER A 380 34.34 -38.54 -58.08
N ASN A 381 35.53 -39.08 -58.36
CA ASN A 381 36.47 -39.75 -57.45
C ASN A 381 37.04 -38.83 -56.34
N THR A 382 36.25 -38.46 -55.34
CA THR A 382 36.78 -37.89 -54.10
C THR A 382 36.69 -38.96 -53.01
N SER A 383 37.83 -39.42 -52.49
CA SER A 383 37.84 -40.50 -51.51
C SER A 383 37.20 -40.03 -50.20
N ILE A 384 36.42 -40.91 -49.57
CA ILE A 384 35.77 -40.69 -48.27
C ILE A 384 36.76 -40.14 -47.23
N ASP A 385 38.03 -40.56 -47.31
CA ASP A 385 39.12 -40.10 -46.42
C ASP A 385 39.56 -38.64 -46.66
N GLN A 386 39.47 -38.12 -47.89
CA GLN A 386 39.81 -36.72 -48.19
C GLN A 386 38.73 -35.75 -47.68
N ILE A 387 37.46 -36.14 -47.80
CA ILE A 387 36.32 -35.35 -47.30
C ILE A 387 36.29 -35.39 -45.77
N LYS A 388 36.61 -36.53 -45.16
CA LYS A 388 36.76 -36.66 -43.71
C LYS A 388 37.89 -35.76 -43.18
N ALA A 389 39.02 -35.70 -43.88
CA ALA A 389 40.11 -34.79 -43.57
C ALA A 389 39.75 -33.30 -43.79
N GLU A 390 38.93 -32.97 -44.80
CA GLU A 390 38.45 -31.59 -45.04
C GLU A 390 37.46 -31.13 -43.97
N LEU A 391 36.50 -31.97 -43.57
CA LEU A 391 35.56 -31.70 -42.47
C LEU A 391 36.27 -31.58 -41.12
N GLU A 392 37.24 -32.46 -40.83
CA GLU A 392 38.11 -32.36 -39.63
C GLU A 392 39.07 -31.15 -39.68
N SER A 393 39.31 -30.58 -40.87
CA SER A 393 40.10 -29.35 -41.05
C SER A 393 39.28 -28.06 -40.98
N GLY A 394 37.95 -28.18 -40.94
CA GLY A 394 37.02 -27.13 -41.36
C GLY A 394 36.54 -26.14 -40.30
N ASP A 395 36.70 -26.38 -38.99
CA ASP A 395 36.28 -25.39 -37.99
C ASP A 395 37.41 -24.93 -37.08
N ILE A 396 37.83 -23.68 -37.30
CA ILE A 396 38.79 -22.98 -36.43
C ILE A 396 38.20 -22.86 -35.00
N ALA A 397 36.87 -22.95 -34.85
CA ALA A 397 36.20 -22.99 -33.55
C ALA A 397 36.55 -24.26 -32.75
N ASP A 398 36.66 -25.43 -33.39
CA ASP A 398 36.89 -26.71 -32.73
C ASP A 398 38.32 -26.83 -32.15
N LYS A 399 39.33 -26.33 -32.89
CA LYS A 399 40.72 -26.31 -32.39
C LYS A 399 40.97 -25.23 -31.33
N ARG A 400 40.12 -24.20 -31.25
CA ARG A 400 40.20 -23.18 -30.19
C ARG A 400 39.80 -23.74 -28.82
N LEU A 401 38.86 -24.69 -28.78
CA LEU A 401 38.46 -25.41 -27.55
C LEU A 401 39.60 -26.22 -26.93
N ASP A 402 40.50 -26.78 -27.76
CA ASP A 402 41.64 -27.58 -27.30
C ASP A 402 42.84 -26.73 -26.80
N SER A 403 42.86 -25.42 -27.08
CA SER A 403 43.99 -24.53 -26.75
C SER A 403 44.02 -23.98 -25.31
N GLY A 404 43.12 -24.44 -24.44
CA GLY A 404 43.09 -24.04 -23.02
C GLY A 404 42.48 -22.66 -22.75
N ALA A 405 41.84 -22.03 -23.75
CA ALA A 405 40.99 -20.86 -23.56
C ALA A 405 39.68 -21.30 -22.88
N HIS A 406 39.72 -21.36 -21.55
CA HIS A 406 38.54 -21.58 -20.72
C HIS A 406 37.53 -20.46 -20.99
N GLU A 407 36.31 -20.83 -21.34
CA GLU A 407 35.05 -20.32 -20.76
C GLU A 407 33.89 -20.64 -21.71
N ALA A 408 33.17 -21.74 -21.46
CA ALA A 408 31.78 -21.78 -21.89
C ALA A 408 31.05 -20.70 -21.08
N TYR A 409 30.68 -19.59 -21.71
CA TYR A 409 29.93 -18.49 -21.09
C TYR A 409 28.49 -18.87 -20.70
N VAL A 410 28.10 -20.10 -21.03
CA VAL A 410 26.77 -20.66 -20.80
C VAL A 410 26.69 -21.24 -19.40
N VAL A 411 25.67 -20.85 -18.65
CA VAL A 411 25.43 -21.24 -17.27
C VAL A 411 24.05 -21.90 -17.13
N PRO A 412 23.89 -22.80 -16.15
CA PRO A 412 22.58 -23.37 -15.83
C PRO A 412 21.66 -22.33 -15.15
N GLU A 413 20.38 -22.66 -15.03
CA GLU A 413 19.39 -21.79 -14.40
C GLU A 413 19.77 -21.41 -12.96
N GLY A 414 19.56 -20.14 -12.62
CA GLY A 414 19.86 -19.60 -11.29
C GLY A 414 21.28 -19.04 -11.11
N TYR A 415 22.12 -19.15 -12.15
CA TYR A 415 23.43 -18.51 -12.20
C TYR A 415 23.41 -17.26 -13.07
N ARG A 416 24.26 -16.30 -12.70
CA ARG A 416 24.50 -15.10 -13.49
C ARG A 416 25.28 -15.45 -14.76
N GLY A 417 24.84 -14.96 -15.91
CA GLY A 417 25.45 -15.24 -17.22
C GLY A 417 24.44 -15.66 -18.29
N ILE A 418 24.98 -16.10 -19.44
CA ILE A 418 24.18 -16.57 -20.59
C ILE A 418 23.52 -17.90 -20.21
N GLN A 419 22.19 -17.98 -20.22
CA GLN A 419 21.48 -19.19 -19.83
C GLN A 419 21.61 -20.28 -20.89
N GLU A 420 21.72 -21.55 -20.45
CA GLU A 420 21.74 -22.72 -21.34
C GLU A 420 20.45 -22.88 -22.15
N ILE A 421 19.32 -22.53 -21.53
CA ILE A 421 18.00 -22.70 -22.13
C ILE A 421 17.72 -21.51 -23.04
N VAL A 422 17.51 -21.80 -24.32
CA VAL A 422 17.00 -20.84 -25.30
C VAL A 422 15.48 -20.88 -25.33
N VAL A 423 14.89 -19.73 -25.63
CA VAL A 423 13.44 -19.56 -25.64
C VAL A 423 12.97 -19.41 -27.09
N GLY A 424 11.92 -20.18 -27.46
CA GLY A 424 11.35 -20.16 -28.81
C GLY A 424 10.43 -18.96 -29.08
N PRO A 425 9.75 -18.95 -30.24
CA PRO A 425 8.80 -17.91 -30.60
C PRO A 425 7.64 -17.80 -29.61
N GLY A 426 7.28 -16.57 -29.24
CA GLY A 426 6.22 -16.30 -28.27
C GLY A 426 6.33 -14.93 -27.62
N ARG A 427 5.35 -14.60 -26.78
CA ARG A 427 5.36 -13.39 -25.94
C ARG A 427 5.73 -13.76 -24.51
N TYR A 428 6.70 -13.02 -23.97
CA TYR A 428 7.26 -13.27 -22.66
C TYR A 428 7.23 -12.01 -21.79
N TYR A 429 6.61 -12.15 -20.63
CA TYR A 429 6.67 -11.14 -19.57
C TYR A 429 7.95 -11.38 -18.78
N VAL A 430 8.98 -10.61 -19.08
CA VAL A 430 10.30 -10.76 -18.48
C VAL A 430 10.66 -9.52 -17.67
N ASN A 431 11.34 -9.73 -16.55
CA ASN A 431 11.94 -8.65 -15.79
C ASN A 431 13.25 -8.24 -16.46
N THR A 432 13.23 -7.12 -17.19
CA THR A 432 14.41 -6.64 -17.93
C THR A 432 15.54 -6.15 -17.03
N LEU A 433 15.25 -5.83 -15.77
CA LEU A 433 16.26 -5.47 -14.76
C LEU A 433 17.02 -6.72 -14.30
N ALA A 434 16.34 -7.86 -14.21
CA ALA A 434 16.94 -9.12 -13.81
C ALA A 434 17.57 -9.87 -15.00
N THR A 435 17.07 -9.66 -16.21
CA THR A 435 17.36 -10.53 -17.35
C THR A 435 17.32 -9.77 -18.67
N THR A 436 18.30 -10.00 -19.56
CA THR A 436 18.39 -9.37 -20.88
C THR A 436 18.19 -10.42 -21.97
N PRO A 437 17.08 -10.40 -22.72
CA PRO A 437 16.88 -11.29 -23.86
C PRO A 437 17.61 -10.75 -25.10
N ILE A 438 18.37 -11.63 -25.77
CA ILE A 438 19.06 -11.37 -27.04
C ILE A 438 18.38 -12.22 -28.12
N ILE A 439 17.77 -11.57 -29.08
CA ILE A 439 17.05 -12.24 -30.18
C ILE A 439 18.03 -12.58 -31.29
N ILE A 440 18.04 -13.84 -31.71
CA ILE A 440 18.90 -14.40 -32.76
C ILE A 440 18.01 -15.00 -33.86
N PRO A 441 18.15 -14.56 -35.12
CA PRO A 441 17.46 -15.18 -36.25
C PRO A 441 17.90 -16.64 -36.44
N THR A 442 16.96 -17.55 -36.66
CA THR A 442 17.22 -18.97 -36.99
C THR A 442 17.15 -19.24 -38.49
N THR A 443 17.15 -18.20 -39.32
CA THR A 443 17.16 -18.37 -40.78
C THR A 443 18.46 -19.02 -41.19
N ASN A 444 18.36 -20.18 -41.86
CA ASN A 444 19.53 -20.85 -42.43
C ASN A 444 20.18 -19.94 -43.47
N GLN A 445 21.45 -19.60 -43.27
CA GLN A 445 22.26 -18.93 -44.29
C GLN A 445 22.96 -20.00 -45.12
N THR A 446 22.55 -20.16 -46.37
CA THR A 446 23.26 -21.02 -47.32
C THR A 446 24.28 -20.17 -48.06
N VAL A 447 25.57 -20.43 -47.84
CA VAL A 447 26.64 -19.81 -48.62
C VAL A 447 26.85 -20.66 -49.87
N GLU A 448 26.38 -20.17 -51.02
CA GLU A 448 26.63 -20.82 -52.31
C GLU A 448 27.91 -20.24 -52.94
N TRP A 449 28.94 -21.07 -53.04
CA TRP A 449 30.17 -20.75 -53.74
C TRP A 449 29.92 -20.83 -55.25
N THR A 450 29.82 -19.69 -55.93
CA THR A 450 29.69 -19.66 -57.39
C THR A 450 30.88 -18.95 -57.99
N SER A 451 31.56 -19.57 -58.96
CA SER A 451 32.70 -19.01 -59.70
C SER A 451 32.27 -18.08 -60.84
N GLY A 452 31.20 -17.30 -60.67
CA GLY A 452 30.60 -16.50 -61.74
C GLY A 452 30.36 -15.07 -61.30
N ASP A 453 30.91 -14.12 -62.07
CA ASP A 453 30.81 -12.68 -61.86
C ASP A 453 29.37 -12.23 -61.61
N VAL A 454 29.11 -11.62 -60.44
CA VAL A 454 27.88 -10.84 -60.23
C VAL A 454 28.20 -9.51 -59.55
N SER A 455 28.07 -8.42 -60.32
CA SER A 455 28.22 -7.06 -59.85
C SER A 455 27.15 -6.68 -58.81
N ASN A 456 27.59 -6.13 -57.67
CA ASN A 456 26.88 -5.15 -56.81
C ASN A 456 26.44 -5.53 -55.38
N THR A 457 27.16 -6.31 -54.58
CA THR A 457 26.94 -6.17 -53.10
C THR A 457 28.09 -6.51 -52.17
N PHE A 458 29.28 -6.91 -52.63
CA PHE A 458 30.33 -7.31 -51.69
C PHE A 458 31.73 -7.02 -52.23
N ASP A 459 32.65 -6.65 -51.34
CA ASP A 459 34.07 -6.42 -51.63
C ASP A 459 34.81 -7.76 -51.45
N PRO A 460 35.38 -8.38 -52.50
CA PRO A 460 36.02 -9.69 -52.39
C PRO A 460 37.25 -9.64 -51.48
N PHE A 461 37.45 -10.70 -50.69
CA PHE A 461 38.68 -10.85 -49.89
C PHE A 461 39.80 -11.42 -50.78
N GLU A 462 40.99 -10.81 -50.74
CA GLU A 462 42.19 -11.37 -51.36
C GLU A 462 42.83 -12.42 -50.46
N VAL A 463 43.01 -13.63 -50.99
CA VAL A 463 43.61 -14.75 -50.26
C VAL A 463 44.78 -15.30 -51.06
N ILE A 464 45.91 -15.49 -50.40
CA ILE A 464 47.14 -16.01 -51.02
C ILE A 464 47.19 -17.52 -50.77
N SER A 465 47.14 -18.30 -51.85
CA SER A 465 47.33 -19.75 -51.79
C SER A 465 48.70 -20.11 -51.23
N LYS A 466 48.84 -21.33 -50.70
CA LYS A 466 50.11 -21.84 -50.15
C LYS A 466 51.28 -21.79 -51.16
N ASP A 467 50.97 -21.82 -52.45
CA ASP A 467 51.93 -21.75 -53.55
C ASP A 467 52.21 -20.31 -54.02
N GLY A 468 51.68 -19.30 -53.32
CA GLY A 468 51.99 -17.88 -53.53
C GLY A 468 51.11 -17.16 -54.55
N PHE A 469 50.06 -17.80 -55.07
CA PHE A 469 49.12 -17.14 -55.98
C PHE A 469 48.01 -16.42 -55.22
N THR A 470 47.79 -15.15 -55.56
CA THR A 470 46.68 -14.32 -55.07
C THR A 470 45.39 -14.71 -55.80
N MET A 471 44.33 -14.99 -55.06
CA MET A 471 42.99 -15.28 -55.58
C MET A 471 41.99 -14.33 -54.92
N GLN A 472 41.06 -13.78 -55.72
CA GLN A 472 39.95 -12.99 -55.20
C GLN A 472 38.77 -13.93 -54.95
N LEU A 473 38.31 -13.97 -53.70
CA LEU A 473 37.19 -14.79 -53.27
C LEU A 473 35.96 -13.90 -53.06
N GLU A 474 34.95 -14.11 -53.88
CA GLU A 474 33.64 -13.47 -53.76
C GLU A 474 32.72 -14.36 -52.91
N VAL A 475 32.19 -13.80 -51.82
CA VAL A 475 31.24 -14.47 -50.94
C VAL A 475 29.86 -13.86 -51.15
N ARG A 476 28.90 -14.67 -51.60
CA ARG A 476 27.50 -14.26 -51.74
C ARG A 476 26.68 -14.85 -50.61
N VAL A 477 26.12 -13.98 -49.77
CA VAL A 477 25.09 -14.37 -48.79
C VAL A 477 23.74 -14.27 -49.48
N VAL A 478 23.03 -15.40 -49.60
CA VAL A 478 21.67 -15.45 -50.18
C VAL A 478 20.67 -15.48 -49.02
N PHE A 479 19.73 -14.53 -49.01
CA PHE A 479 18.71 -14.36 -47.95
C PHE A 479 17.45 -15.16 -48.22
#